data_AF-A0A520S402-F1
#
_entry.id   AF-A0A520S402-F1
#
_cell.length_a   1.000
_cell.length_b   1.000
_cell.length_c   1.000
_cell.angle_alpha   90.00
_cell.angle_beta   90.00
_cell.angle_gamma   90.00
#
_symmetry.space_group_name_H-M   'P 1'
#
loop_
_entity.id
_entity.type
_entity.pdbx_description
1 polymer ?
#
loop_
_entity_poly.entity_id
_entity_poly.type
_entity_poly.pdbx_seq_one_letter_code
_entity_poly.pdbx_strand_id
1 'polypeptide(L)'
;MEDSPQQSRFLKPTNYFSSAGVLVTTAKDYLQFYKMLSSGGALNGERIIDSRTLDYMTSNHLPQNRDHAAMGHPQFAETTIFVSPEEDMAVMFLTQLIPSGGHPIRRQIRAAAYGAITD
;
A
#
# COMPACT_ATOMS: atom_id res chain seq x y z
N MET A 1 -1.06 32.94 21.25
CA MET A 1 -0.92 32.72 19.79
C MET A 1 -2.28 32.29 19.30
N GLU A 2 -3.12 33.24 18.91
CA GLU A 2 -4.50 33.01 18.47
C GLU A 2 -4.54 33.38 16.99
N ASP A 3 -4.98 32.45 16.14
CA ASP A 3 -5.06 32.65 14.69
C ASP A 3 -6.41 33.28 14.35
N SER A 4 -6.39 34.46 13.73
CA SER A 4 -7.62 35.19 13.38
C SER A 4 -8.39 34.44 12.29
N PRO A 5 -9.68 34.11 12.48
CA PRO A 5 -10.43 33.25 11.56
C PRO A 5 -10.41 33.73 10.12
N GLN A 6 -10.41 35.04 9.88
CA GLN A 6 -10.46 35.65 8.54
C GLN A 6 -9.12 35.64 7.80
N GLN A 7 -8.00 35.44 8.50
CA GLN A 7 -6.65 35.47 7.94
C GLN A 7 -5.93 34.12 8.05
N SER A 8 -6.62 33.11 8.58
CA SER A 8 -6.02 31.82 8.85
C SER A 8 -5.47 31.19 7.58
N ARG A 9 -4.24 30.68 7.67
CA ARG A 9 -3.59 29.91 6.61
C ARG A 9 -4.41 28.69 6.17
N PHE A 10 -5.32 28.20 7.02
CA PHE A 10 -6.20 27.06 6.74
C PHE A 10 -7.37 27.40 5.80
N LEU A 11 -7.64 28.69 5.53
CA LEU A 11 -8.67 29.11 4.58
C LEU A 11 -8.21 29.09 3.11
N LYS A 12 -6.91 28.97 2.86
CA LYS A 12 -6.37 28.92 1.50
C LYS A 12 -6.30 27.47 1.03
N PRO A 13 -6.95 27.11 -0.10
CA PRO A 13 -6.80 25.79 -0.70
C PRO A 13 -5.31 25.51 -0.93
N THR A 14 -4.80 24.45 -0.31
CA THR A 14 -3.41 24.03 -0.45
C THR A 14 -3.39 22.71 -1.18
N ASN A 15 -2.58 22.63 -2.24
CA ASN A 15 -2.29 21.36 -2.87
C ASN A 15 -1.45 20.52 -1.90
N TYR A 16 -2.05 19.47 -1.35
CA TYR A 16 -1.40 18.59 -0.39
C TYR A 16 -0.88 17.35 -1.12
N PHE A 17 0.41 17.35 -1.45
CA PHE A 17 1.11 16.17 -1.96
C PHE A 17 1.82 15.49 -0.79
N SER A 18 1.30 14.36 -0.33
CA SER A 18 1.89 13.60 0.77
C SER A 18 1.93 12.11 0.44
N SER A 19 3.11 11.53 0.48
CA SER A 19 3.30 10.08 0.38
C SER A 19 2.89 9.34 1.66
N ALA A 20 2.93 10.02 2.81
CA ALA A 20 2.61 9.46 4.13
C ALA A 20 1.17 9.72 4.57
N GLY A 21 0.50 10.74 4.01
CA GLY A 21 -0.86 11.17 4.33
C GLY A 21 -1.97 10.41 3.60
N VAL A 22 -1.69 9.17 3.18
CA VAL A 22 -2.47 8.27 2.30
C VAL A 22 -2.77 8.80 0.89
N LEU A 23 -2.43 7.99 -0.11
CA LEU A 23 -2.86 8.16 -1.48
C LEU A 23 -4.33 7.74 -1.63
N VAL A 24 -5.11 8.55 -2.35
CA VAL A 24 -6.46 8.16 -2.78
C VAL A 24 -6.35 7.58 -4.20
N THR A 25 -6.90 6.38 -4.39
CA THR A 25 -6.83 5.63 -5.66
C THR A 25 -8.06 4.75 -5.81
N THR A 26 -8.31 4.23 -7.01
CA THR A 26 -9.32 3.20 -7.25
C THR A 26 -8.69 1.80 -7.29
N ALA A 27 -9.48 0.76 -7.03
CA ALA A 27 -9.02 -0.62 -7.17
C ALA A 27 -8.50 -0.92 -8.59
N LYS A 28 -9.14 -0.34 -9.62
CA LYS A 28 -8.72 -0.48 -11.02
C LYS A 28 -7.34 0.14 -11.26
N ASP A 29 -7.09 1.32 -10.71
CA ASP A 29 -5.80 2.00 -10.88
C ASP A 29 -4.68 1.23 -10.14
N TYR A 30 -4.98 0.70 -8.96
CA TYR A 30 -4.02 -0.12 -8.22
C TYR A 30 -3.74 -1.47 -8.90
N LEU A 31 -4.71 -2.04 -9.62
CA LEU A 31 -4.51 -3.23 -10.44
C LEU A 31 -3.51 -2.96 -11.58
N GLN A 32 -3.49 -1.76 -12.16
CA GLN A 32 -2.48 -1.40 -13.17
C GLN A 32 -1.07 -1.35 -12.57
N PHE A 33 -0.95 -0.84 -11.33
CA PHE A 33 0.31 -0.88 -10.59
C PHE A 33 0.76 -2.33 -10.34
N TYR A 34 -0.14 -3.20 -9.90
CA TYR A 34 0.16 -4.63 -9.75
C TYR A 34 0.62 -5.27 -11.06
N LYS A 35 -0.12 -5.06 -12.15
CA LYS A 35 0.25 -5.58 -13.47
C LYS A 35 1.64 -5.12 -13.91
N MET A 36 2.01 -3.88 -13.60
CA MET A 36 3.35 -3.35 -13.86
C MET A 36 4.42 -4.12 -13.10
N LEU A 37 4.19 -4.39 -11.81
CA LEU A 37 5.13 -5.15 -10.98
C LEU A 37 5.25 -6.61 -11.44
N SER A 38 4.13 -7.31 -11.66
CA SER A 38 4.14 -8.71 -12.10
C SER A 38 4.73 -8.91 -13.49
N SER A 39 4.65 -7.88 -14.34
CA SER A 39 5.30 -7.88 -15.66
C SER A 39 6.76 -7.42 -15.60
N GLY A 40 7.41 -7.49 -14.43
CA GLY A 40 8.81 -7.18 -14.24
C GLY A 40 9.14 -5.70 -14.49
N GLY A 41 8.20 -4.78 -14.24
CA GLY A 41 8.39 -3.33 -14.41
C GLY A 41 7.83 -2.74 -15.69
N ALA A 42 7.10 -3.52 -16.50
CA ALA A 42 6.50 -3.05 -17.76
C ALA A 42 4.97 -3.00 -17.68
N LEU A 43 4.34 -2.03 -18.35
CA LEU A 43 2.88 -1.93 -18.43
C LEU A 43 2.49 -1.46 -19.83
N ASN A 44 1.48 -2.09 -20.44
CA ASN A 44 0.97 -1.74 -21.76
C ASN A 44 2.04 -1.66 -22.87
N GLY A 45 3.09 -2.49 -22.77
CA GLY A 45 4.19 -2.52 -23.74
C GLY A 45 5.32 -1.52 -23.45
N GLU A 46 5.19 -0.66 -22.44
CA GLU A 46 6.23 0.29 -22.05
C GLU A 46 6.95 -0.16 -20.77
N ARG A 47 8.27 0.08 -20.71
CA ARG A 47 9.07 -0.17 -19.51
C ARG A 47 9.04 1.06 -18.61
N ILE A 48 8.44 0.91 -17.43
CA ILE A 48 8.33 1.96 -16.42
C ILE A 48 9.50 1.88 -15.42
N ILE A 49 9.84 0.67 -14.97
CA ILE A 49 10.97 0.39 -14.07
C ILE A 49 11.87 -0.64 -14.75
N ASP A 50 13.19 -0.45 -14.73
CA ASP A 50 14.13 -1.49 -15.21
C ASP A 50 14.03 -2.75 -14.34
N SER A 51 14.13 -3.94 -14.94
CA SER A 51 13.95 -5.19 -14.18
C SER A 51 14.99 -5.33 -13.05
N ARG A 52 16.24 -4.90 -13.27
CA ARG A 52 17.27 -4.94 -12.24
C ARG A 52 16.97 -4.00 -11.08
N THR A 53 16.42 -2.84 -11.39
CA THR A 53 15.98 -1.87 -10.38
C THR A 53 14.81 -2.43 -9.58
N LEU A 54 13.87 -3.10 -10.25
CA LEU A 54 12.74 -3.73 -9.58
C LEU A 54 13.21 -4.86 -8.64
N ASP A 55 14.12 -5.74 -9.10
CA ASP A 55 14.70 -6.80 -8.28
C ASP A 55 15.42 -6.24 -7.04
N TYR A 56 16.14 -5.12 -7.22
CA TYR A 56 16.76 -4.42 -6.12
C TYR A 56 15.70 -3.87 -5.15
N MET A 57 14.63 -3.23 -5.64
CA MET A 57 13.56 -2.67 -4.82
C MET A 57 12.81 -3.73 -4.00
N THR A 58 12.64 -4.95 -4.53
CA THR A 58 11.88 -6.04 -3.89
C THR A 58 12.73 -6.95 -3.00
N SER A 59 14.04 -6.73 -2.95
CA SER A 59 14.94 -7.45 -2.05
C SER A 59 14.72 -7.08 -0.58
N ASN A 60 15.09 -7.97 0.35
CA ASN A 60 15.03 -7.65 1.77
C ASN A 60 16.12 -6.62 2.14
N HIS A 61 15.71 -5.40 2.48
CA HIS A 61 16.61 -4.30 2.89
C HIS A 61 16.76 -4.17 4.42
N LEU A 62 16.13 -5.04 5.20
CA LEU A 62 16.19 -4.97 6.66
C LEU A 62 17.47 -5.64 7.19
N PRO A 63 18.08 -5.06 8.24
CA PRO A 63 19.26 -5.65 8.86
C PRO A 63 18.93 -7.03 9.42
N GLN A 64 19.91 -7.93 9.38
CA GLN A 64 19.82 -9.29 9.92
C GLN A 64 18.72 -10.16 9.30
N ASN A 65 18.35 -9.87 8.04
CA ASN A 65 17.33 -10.62 7.31
C ASN A 65 15.97 -10.72 8.05
N ARG A 66 15.65 -9.71 8.85
CA ARG A 66 14.35 -9.61 9.53
C ARG A 66 13.26 -9.25 8.52
N ASP A 67 12.00 -9.45 8.91
CA ASP A 67 10.85 -9.03 8.11
C ASP A 67 10.17 -7.78 8.70
N HIS A 68 9.33 -7.15 7.89
CA HIS A 68 8.55 -5.98 8.29
C HIS A 68 7.50 -6.30 9.37
N ALA A 69 7.09 -7.57 9.50
CA ALA A 69 6.13 -8.02 10.51
C ALA A 69 6.77 -8.00 11.92
N ALA A 70 8.07 -8.26 12.02
CA ALA A 70 8.86 -8.19 13.24
C ALA A 70 9.22 -6.75 13.66
N MET A 71 9.08 -5.76 12.76
CA MET A 71 9.57 -4.38 12.95
C MET A 71 8.47 -3.30 12.77
N GLY A 72 7.23 -3.68 12.48
CA GLY A 72 6.16 -2.75 12.08
C GLY A 72 5.46 -2.03 13.24
N HIS A 73 5.21 -0.73 13.08
CA HIS A 73 4.36 0.08 13.97
C HIS A 73 2.87 0.00 13.56
N PRO A 74 1.91 0.32 14.48
CA PRO A 74 0.49 0.35 14.16
C PRO A 74 0.19 1.33 13.01
N GLN A 75 -0.70 0.92 12.10
CA GLN A 75 -1.12 1.74 10.95
C GLN A 75 -2.38 2.55 11.31
N PHE A 76 -2.52 3.75 10.76
CA PHE A 76 -3.58 4.69 11.11
C PHE A 76 -4.98 4.30 10.60
N ALA A 77 -5.07 3.64 9.44
CA ALA A 77 -6.30 3.07 8.89
C ALA A 77 -6.12 1.57 8.64
N GLU A 78 -7.20 0.79 8.76
CA GLU A 78 -7.18 -0.68 8.58
C GLU A 78 -6.93 -1.17 7.14
N THR A 79 -6.55 -0.28 6.22
CA THR A 79 -6.21 -0.63 4.84
C THR A 79 -5.02 -1.59 4.81
N THR A 80 -5.18 -2.73 4.14
CA THR A 80 -4.11 -3.71 3.94
C THR A 80 -3.92 -3.93 2.46
N ILE A 81 -2.66 -3.82 2.01
CA ILE A 81 -2.26 -4.11 0.65
C ILE A 81 -1.08 -5.08 0.74
N PHE A 82 -1.13 -6.19 0.02
CA PHE A 82 0.03 -7.06 -0.16
C PHE A 82 0.05 -7.67 -1.55
N VAL A 83 1.27 -7.96 -2.01
CA VAL A 83 1.56 -8.59 -3.29
C VAL A 83 2.35 -9.87 -3.00
N SER A 84 1.95 -10.97 -3.62
CA SER A 84 2.52 -12.31 -3.50
C SER A 84 2.94 -12.78 -4.89
N PRO A 85 4.18 -12.50 -5.32
CA PRO A 85 4.66 -12.90 -6.63
C PRO A 85 4.65 -14.42 -6.83
N GLU A 86 4.89 -15.20 -5.76
CA GLU A 86 4.84 -16.66 -5.79
C GLU A 86 3.47 -17.23 -6.21
N GLU A 87 2.38 -16.51 -5.89
CA GLU A 87 1.01 -16.93 -6.14
C GLU A 87 0.35 -16.13 -7.27
N ASP A 88 1.12 -15.30 -8.00
CA ASP A 88 0.61 -14.27 -8.93
C ASP A 88 -0.62 -13.52 -8.36
N MET A 89 -0.55 -13.13 -7.08
CA MET A 89 -1.66 -12.54 -6.34
C MET A 89 -1.34 -11.13 -5.83
N ALA A 90 -2.31 -10.23 -5.99
CA ALA A 90 -2.39 -8.99 -5.21
C ALA A 90 -3.70 -8.91 -4.44
N VAL A 91 -3.60 -8.51 -3.17
CA VAL A 91 -4.75 -8.31 -2.29
C VAL A 91 -4.77 -6.86 -1.83
N MET A 92 -5.90 -6.22 -2.07
CA MET A 92 -6.19 -4.87 -1.61
C MET A 92 -7.49 -4.90 -0.82
N PHE A 93 -7.42 -4.59 0.46
CA PHE A 93 -8.58 -4.42 1.32
C PHE A 93 -8.65 -2.98 1.81
N LEU A 94 -9.68 -2.27 1.35
CA LEU A 94 -9.94 -0.88 1.68
C LEU A 94 -11.04 -0.78 2.73
N THR A 95 -10.77 -0.07 3.82
CA THR A 95 -11.70 0.11 4.92
C THR A 95 -11.54 1.54 5.45
N GLN A 96 -12.66 2.15 5.84
CA GLN A 96 -12.70 3.48 6.45
C GLN A 96 -12.92 3.39 7.98
N LEU A 97 -12.47 2.30 8.60
CA LEU A 97 -12.59 2.10 10.05
C LEU A 97 -11.41 2.72 10.81
N ILE A 98 -11.71 3.66 11.71
CA ILE A 98 -10.76 4.32 12.61
C ILE A 98 -11.36 4.34 14.03
N PRO A 99 -10.60 4.02 15.10
CA PRO A 99 -9.21 3.58 15.09
C PRO A 99 -9.06 2.13 14.61
N SER A 100 -7.89 1.81 14.07
CA SER A 100 -7.49 0.43 13.79
C SER A 100 -7.39 -0.39 15.09
N GLY A 101 -7.77 -1.67 15.06
CA GLY A 101 -7.64 -2.60 16.18
C GLY A 101 -8.93 -3.22 16.74
N GLY A 102 -10.12 -2.80 16.30
CA GLY A 102 -11.40 -3.34 16.81
C GLY A 102 -11.72 -4.78 16.35
N HIS A 103 -11.15 -5.23 15.23
CA HIS A 103 -11.37 -6.57 14.68
C HIS A 103 -10.11 -7.07 13.95
N PRO A 104 -9.69 -8.35 14.07
CA PRO A 104 -8.46 -8.87 13.46
C PRO A 104 -8.62 -9.15 11.95
N ILE A 105 -9.23 -8.21 11.22
CA ILE A 105 -9.66 -8.38 9.83
C ILE A 105 -8.49 -8.68 8.91
N ARG A 106 -7.30 -8.12 9.19
CA ARG A 106 -6.08 -8.35 8.41
C ARG A 106 -5.66 -9.82 8.34
N ARG A 107 -5.73 -10.53 9.47
CA ARG A 107 -5.37 -11.96 9.53
C ARG A 107 -6.38 -12.80 8.77
N GLN A 108 -7.65 -12.46 8.88
CA GLN A 108 -8.74 -13.16 8.20
C GLN A 108 -8.67 -12.96 6.68
N ILE A 109 -8.42 -11.74 6.21
CA ILE A 109 -8.27 -11.45 4.78
C ILE A 109 -7.10 -12.20 4.16
N ARG A 110 -5.95 -12.23 4.84
CA ARG A 110 -4.81 -12.99 4.36
C ARG A 110 -5.15 -14.48 4.26
N ALA A 111 -5.71 -15.07 5.32
CA ALA A 111 -6.10 -16.47 5.31
C ALA A 111 -7.13 -16.80 4.22
N ALA A 112 -8.14 -15.93 4.05
CA ALA A 112 -9.17 -16.09 3.03
C ALA A 112 -8.61 -15.98 1.60
N ALA A 113 -7.66 -15.07 1.36
CA ALA A 113 -7.05 -14.89 0.05
C ALA A 113 -6.23 -16.12 -0.37
N TYR A 114 -5.35 -16.62 0.51
CA TYR A 114 -4.58 -17.84 0.21
C TYR A 114 -5.48 -19.08 0.09
N GLY A 115 -6.51 -19.20 0.93
CA GLY A 115 -7.45 -20.32 0.87
C GLY A 115 -8.31 -20.36 -0.41
N ALA A 116 -8.47 -19.24 -1.11
CA ALA A 116 -9.25 -19.15 -2.34
C ALA A 116 -8.46 -19.55 -3.60
N ILE A 117 -7.15 -19.79 -3.49
CA ILE A 117 -6.28 -20.20 -4.61
C ILE A 117 -5.99 -21.71 -4.56
N THR A 118 -6.04 -22.31 -3.38
CA THR A 118 -6.00 -23.77 -3.21
C THR A 118 -7.34 -24.40 -3.56
N ASP A 119 -7.51 -24.77 -4.83
CA ASP A 119 -8.48 -25.76 -5.35
C ASP A 119 -7.76 -26.74 -6.29
#